data_AF-A0A835VV22-F1
#
_entry.id   AF-A0A835VV22-F1
#
_cell.length_a   1.000
_cell.length_b   1.000
_cell.length_c   1.000
_cell.angle_alpha   90.00
_cell.angle_beta   90.00
_cell.angle_gamma   90.00
#
_symmetry.space_group_name_H-M   'P 1'
#
loop_
_entity.id
_entity.type
_entity.pdbx_description
1 polymer ?
#
loop_
_entity_poly.entity_id
_entity_poly.type
_entity_poly.pdbx_seq_one_letter_code
_entity_poly.pdbx_strand_id
1 'polypeptide(L)'
;MEADTELKEHLAALEASGQQALTREERLKRQRSLDALGAPSFYATCAEHGVAPLKRSAARIFQLNIGLYCNQACSHCHVESSPRRTAEQASRDTVDRCLELLRADRAAPGGGTISALDITGGAPELNTNFRYLVEQAAPLGLEIIDRCNLTVLLEPGQEDLVDFLARHKVRVVASLPCYSEGNVDKQRGRGVFDRSIEGLKLLNAAGYGVEGSGLQLDLVYNPGGAFLAPSQSKLEAAYKSELGGAYGIGFNSLLALNNMPIKRFADFLTRQGAMKDYMGLLVNSFNAGAAEHLMCRDTLSVRWDGVLYDCDFNQQLDMAIEEGGGKASKQLTIWDVSSITDLASRPIRCDNHCFGCTAGSGSSCQGQ
;
A
#
# COMPACT_ATOMS: atom_id res chain seq x y z
N MET A 1 -44.34 -18.62 11.92
CA MET A 1 -43.93 -18.62 10.50
C MET A 1 -44.09 -17.20 9.96
N GLU A 2 -43.38 -16.25 10.59
CA GLU A 2 -43.41 -14.79 10.31
C GLU A 2 -41.99 -14.18 10.35
N ALA A 3 -40.97 -14.93 10.79
CA ALA A 3 -39.60 -14.46 10.95
C ALA A 3 -38.75 -14.51 9.66
N ASP A 4 -39.33 -14.93 8.53
CA ASP A 4 -38.60 -15.10 7.26
C ASP A 4 -38.92 -13.99 6.24
N THR A 5 -39.94 -13.18 6.49
CA THR A 5 -40.33 -12.06 5.60
C THR A 5 -39.49 -10.82 5.90
N GLU A 6 -39.31 -10.47 7.18
CA GLU A 6 -38.47 -9.34 7.61
C GLU A 6 -37.00 -9.54 7.22
N LEU A 7 -36.46 -10.76 7.34
CA LEU A 7 -35.09 -11.05 6.96
C LEU A 7 -34.88 -10.96 5.45
N LYS A 8 -35.86 -11.40 4.65
CA LYS A 8 -35.85 -11.27 3.19
C LYS A 8 -36.00 -9.82 2.74
N GLU A 9 -36.84 -9.04 3.40
CA GLU A 9 -36.99 -7.60 3.15
C GLU A 9 -35.73 -6.82 3.54
N HIS A 10 -35.06 -7.21 4.63
CA HIS A 10 -33.81 -6.60 5.06
C HIS A 10 -32.63 -6.96 4.13
N LEU A 11 -32.58 -8.19 3.63
CA LEU A 11 -31.59 -8.62 2.63
C LEU A 11 -31.85 -7.99 1.26
N ALA A 12 -33.10 -7.84 0.84
CA ALA A 12 -33.47 -7.12 -0.38
C ALA A 12 -33.21 -5.61 -0.26
N ALA A 13 -33.40 -5.02 0.93
CA ALA A 13 -33.01 -3.64 1.22
C ALA A 13 -31.47 -3.47 1.27
N LEU A 14 -30.71 -4.51 1.67
CA LEU A 14 -29.25 -4.54 1.60
C LEU A 14 -28.73 -4.72 0.16
N GLU A 15 -29.43 -5.47 -0.69
CA GLU A 15 -29.15 -5.53 -2.13
C GLU A 15 -29.52 -4.23 -2.84
N ALA A 16 -30.63 -3.59 -2.46
CA ALA A 16 -31.06 -2.29 -3.00
C ALA A 16 -30.24 -1.10 -2.46
N SER A 17 -29.67 -1.21 -1.26
CA SER A 17 -28.74 -0.24 -0.65
C SER A 17 -27.27 -0.59 -0.88
N GLY A 18 -27.00 -1.68 -1.61
CA GLY A 18 -25.70 -1.95 -2.18
C GLY A 18 -25.32 -0.74 -3.01
N GLN A 19 -24.44 0.11 -2.47
CA GLN A 19 -24.00 1.35 -3.11
C GLN A 19 -23.70 1.02 -4.57
N GLN A 20 -24.48 1.58 -5.49
CA GLN A 20 -24.16 1.53 -6.91
C GLN A 20 -22.66 1.84 -7.04
N ALA A 21 -21.95 1.02 -7.80
CA ALA A 21 -20.54 1.24 -8.05
C ALA A 21 -20.38 2.68 -8.54
N LEU A 22 -19.83 3.55 -7.67
CA LEU A 22 -19.67 4.96 -7.97
C LEU A 22 -19.06 5.10 -9.35
N THR A 23 -19.64 5.94 -10.19
CA THR A 23 -19.05 6.29 -11.48
C THR A 23 -17.63 6.82 -11.26
N ARG A 24 -16.78 6.72 -12.28
CA ARG A 24 -15.41 7.29 -12.21
C ARG A 24 -15.44 8.75 -11.76
N GLU A 25 -16.45 9.50 -12.19
CA GLU A 25 -16.64 10.91 -11.80
C GLU A 25 -17.05 11.06 -10.32
N GLU A 26 -17.94 10.21 -9.81
CA GLU A 26 -18.33 10.21 -8.39
C GLU A 26 -17.20 9.75 -7.47
N ARG A 27 -16.36 8.79 -7.90
CA ARG A 27 -15.15 8.39 -7.17
C ARG A 27 -14.15 9.54 -7.11
N LEU A 28 -13.91 10.22 -8.23
CA LEU A 28 -13.05 11.41 -8.27
C LEU A 28 -13.63 12.56 -7.43
N LYS A 29 -14.95 12.76 -7.45
CA LYS A 29 -15.64 13.73 -6.57
C LYS A 29 -15.54 13.37 -5.11
N ARG A 30 -15.68 12.10 -4.71
CA ARG A 30 -15.50 11.63 -3.32
C ARG A 30 -14.04 11.68 -2.85
N GLN A 31 -13.10 11.38 -3.74
CA GLN A 31 -11.66 11.53 -3.46
C GLN A 31 -11.27 13.00 -3.25
N ARG A 32 -11.92 13.91 -3.98
CA ARG A 32 -11.86 15.36 -3.74
C ARG A 32 -12.80 15.84 -2.63
N SER A 33 -13.73 15.01 -2.13
CA SER A 33 -14.83 15.48 -1.26
C SER A 33 -14.42 15.83 0.16
N LEU A 34 -13.12 15.89 0.46
CA LEU A 34 -12.64 16.55 1.66
C LEU A 34 -12.95 18.06 1.62
N ASP A 35 -13.13 18.63 0.41
CA ASP A 35 -13.62 20.00 0.20
C ASP A 35 -15.01 20.24 0.85
N ALA A 36 -15.88 19.23 0.84
CA ALA A 36 -17.22 19.33 1.43
C ALA A 36 -17.24 19.25 2.97
N LEU A 37 -16.12 18.85 3.59
CA LEU A 37 -15.96 18.77 5.04
C LEU A 37 -15.48 20.09 5.66
N GLY A 38 -15.11 21.07 4.84
CA GLY A 38 -14.50 22.32 5.29
C GLY A 38 -13.09 22.14 5.87
N ALA A 39 -12.39 21.04 5.53
CA ALA A 39 -11.00 20.85 5.93
C ALA A 39 -10.11 21.87 5.20
N PRO A 40 -9.07 22.42 5.85
CA PRO A 40 -8.12 23.30 5.18
C PRO A 40 -7.39 22.52 4.07
N SER A 41 -7.00 23.21 3.02
CA SER A 41 -6.17 22.62 1.96
C SER A 41 -4.82 22.19 2.53
N PHE A 42 -4.39 20.96 2.23
CA PHE A 42 -3.05 20.48 2.58
C PHE A 42 -1.94 21.43 2.13
N TYR A 43 -2.06 22.02 0.94
CA TYR A 43 -1.10 23.02 0.45
C TYR A 43 -1.08 24.28 1.31
N ALA A 44 -2.26 24.77 1.71
CA ALA A 44 -2.37 25.95 2.57
C ALA A 44 -1.76 25.68 3.94
N THR A 45 -2.10 24.53 4.55
CA THR A 45 -1.53 24.15 5.85
C THR A 45 -0.02 23.97 5.80
N CYS A 46 0.53 23.37 4.73
CA CYS A 46 1.97 23.31 4.50
C CYS A 46 2.60 24.71 4.46
N ALA A 47 2.02 25.63 3.67
CA ALA A 47 2.52 27.00 3.55
C ALA A 47 2.48 27.77 4.87
N GLU A 48 1.37 27.65 5.63
CA GLU A 48 1.21 28.25 6.96
C GLU A 48 2.25 27.76 7.97
N HIS A 49 2.71 26.52 7.84
CA HIS A 49 3.72 25.91 8.72
C HIS A 49 5.14 25.96 8.13
N GLY A 50 5.37 26.72 7.05
CA GLY A 50 6.69 26.91 6.46
C GLY A 50 7.23 25.70 5.68
N VAL A 51 6.40 24.73 5.34
CA VAL A 51 6.79 23.58 4.51
C VAL A 51 6.83 23.99 3.05
N ALA A 52 8.00 23.89 2.42
CA ALA A 52 8.17 24.19 1.01
C ALA A 52 7.35 23.24 0.11
N PRO A 53 6.91 23.68 -1.09
CA PRO A 53 6.21 22.82 -2.04
C PRO A 53 6.95 21.50 -2.27
N LEU A 54 6.23 20.39 -2.14
CA LEU A 54 6.80 19.05 -2.26
C LEU A 54 7.28 18.80 -3.69
N LYS A 55 8.53 18.37 -3.82
CA LYS A 55 9.16 17.99 -5.08
C LYS A 55 9.82 16.63 -4.95
N ARG A 56 9.81 15.89 -6.06
CA ARG A 56 10.50 14.61 -6.17
C ARG A 56 12.00 14.79 -6.02
N SER A 57 12.63 13.99 -5.17
CA SER A 57 14.06 13.74 -5.19
C SER A 57 14.37 12.69 -6.28
N ALA A 58 15.64 12.29 -6.41
CA ALA A 58 15.98 11.14 -7.25
C ALA A 58 15.25 9.90 -6.73
N ALA A 59 14.52 9.21 -7.60
CA ALA A 59 13.78 8.00 -7.20
C ALA A 59 14.75 6.94 -6.69
N ARG A 60 14.52 6.42 -5.49
CA ARG A 60 15.26 5.33 -4.84
C ARG A 60 14.49 4.02 -4.91
N ILE A 61 13.16 4.11 -4.89
CA ILE A 61 12.25 2.97 -4.88
C ILE A 61 11.43 3.01 -6.15
N PHE A 62 11.51 1.94 -6.94
CA PHE A 62 10.60 1.68 -8.04
C PHE A 62 9.52 0.74 -7.52
N GLN A 63 8.32 1.28 -7.27
CA GLN A 63 7.20 0.50 -6.77
C GLN A 63 6.28 0.10 -7.93
N LEU A 64 6.02 -1.19 -8.11
CA LEU A 64 5.09 -1.70 -9.12
C LEU A 64 3.89 -2.36 -8.44
N ASN A 65 2.72 -1.77 -8.63
CA ASN A 65 1.45 -2.43 -8.34
C ASN A 65 1.11 -3.36 -9.50
N ILE A 66 1.38 -4.66 -9.35
CA ILE A 66 1.30 -5.63 -10.44
C ILE A 66 -0.14 -6.08 -10.74
N GLY A 67 -1.12 -5.72 -9.91
CA GLY A 67 -2.52 -6.02 -10.13
C GLY A 67 -3.38 -5.90 -8.87
N LEU A 68 -4.70 -6.02 -9.02
CA LEU A 68 -5.65 -5.84 -7.90
C LEU A 68 -6.33 -7.14 -7.45
N TYR A 69 -6.06 -8.26 -8.12
CA TYR A 69 -6.52 -9.58 -7.68
C TYR A 69 -5.86 -9.96 -6.35
N CYS A 70 -6.67 -10.42 -5.41
CA CYS A 70 -6.24 -10.83 -4.07
C CYS A 70 -7.13 -11.98 -3.61
N ASN A 71 -6.60 -12.94 -2.86
CA ASN A 71 -7.41 -13.97 -2.19
C ASN A 71 -8.23 -13.42 -0.99
N GLN A 72 -7.99 -12.18 -0.55
CA GLN A 72 -8.72 -11.52 0.54
C GLN A 72 -9.50 -10.29 0.06
N ALA A 73 -10.52 -9.89 0.81
CA ALA A 73 -11.30 -8.66 0.60
C ALA A 73 -11.38 -7.81 1.87
N CYS A 74 -10.22 -7.36 2.38
CA CYS A 74 -10.14 -6.61 3.64
C CYS A 74 -11.01 -5.34 3.63
N SER A 75 -11.63 -5.03 4.77
CA SER A 75 -12.56 -3.90 4.92
C SER A 75 -11.87 -2.53 4.92
N HIS A 76 -10.56 -2.49 5.16
CA HIS A 76 -9.73 -1.29 5.20
C HIS A 76 -8.75 -1.18 4.02
N CYS A 77 -8.83 -2.08 3.03
CA CYS A 77 -7.86 -2.10 1.92
C CYS A 77 -7.91 -0.81 1.11
N HIS A 78 -6.84 -0.01 1.17
CA HIS A 78 -6.72 1.24 0.42
C HIS A 78 -6.51 1.01 -1.09
N VAL A 79 -6.07 -0.19 -1.49
CA VAL A 79 -5.89 -0.62 -2.89
C VAL A 79 -7.21 -1.12 -3.53
N GLU A 80 -8.23 -1.40 -2.71
CA GLU A 80 -9.49 -2.04 -3.13
C GLU A 80 -9.33 -3.41 -3.80
N SER A 81 -8.26 -4.13 -3.45
CA SER A 81 -8.00 -5.47 -3.96
C SER A 81 -9.03 -6.48 -3.46
N SER A 82 -9.38 -7.46 -4.31
CA SER A 82 -10.32 -8.54 -3.94
C SER A 82 -10.25 -9.71 -4.91
N PRO A 83 -10.87 -10.86 -4.58
CA PRO A 83 -10.96 -11.99 -5.51
C PRO A 83 -11.72 -11.69 -6.79
N ARG A 84 -12.49 -10.58 -6.82
CA ARG A 84 -13.29 -10.17 -7.99
C ARG A 84 -12.52 -9.24 -8.96
N ARG A 85 -11.31 -8.78 -8.61
CA ARG A 85 -10.53 -7.82 -9.42
C ARG A 85 -9.54 -8.54 -10.35
N THR A 86 -10.07 -9.35 -11.26
CA THR A 86 -9.27 -10.20 -12.16
C THR A 86 -8.81 -9.51 -13.44
N ALA A 87 -9.38 -8.35 -13.79
CA ALA A 87 -9.05 -7.64 -15.02
C ALA A 87 -7.82 -6.74 -14.88
N GLU A 88 -7.59 -6.19 -13.69
CA GLU A 88 -6.47 -5.29 -13.40
C GLU A 88 -5.21 -6.09 -13.07
N GLN A 89 -4.46 -6.44 -14.10
CA GLN A 89 -3.23 -7.22 -14.02
C GLN A 89 -2.19 -6.63 -14.96
N ALA A 90 -0.93 -6.55 -14.50
CA ALA A 90 0.15 -6.13 -15.37
C ALA A 90 0.35 -7.19 -16.45
N SER A 91 0.38 -6.74 -17.71
CA SER A 91 0.75 -7.58 -18.83
C SER A 91 2.25 -7.88 -18.81
N ARG A 92 2.64 -8.88 -19.59
CA ARG A 92 4.06 -9.17 -19.80
C ARG A 92 4.82 -7.97 -20.36
N ASP A 93 4.22 -7.24 -21.29
CA ASP A 93 4.80 -6.02 -21.88
C ASP A 93 5.04 -4.91 -20.85
N THR A 94 4.08 -4.70 -19.92
CA THR A 94 4.26 -3.74 -18.81
C THR A 94 5.45 -4.14 -17.94
N VAL A 95 5.52 -5.43 -17.56
CA VAL A 95 6.61 -5.95 -16.72
C VAL A 95 7.96 -5.86 -17.43
N ASP A 96 8.04 -6.24 -18.70
CA ASP A 96 9.25 -6.16 -19.50
C ASP A 96 9.72 -4.70 -19.67
N ARG A 97 8.80 -3.76 -19.87
CA ARG A 97 9.13 -2.33 -19.92
C ARG A 97 9.64 -1.80 -18.58
N CYS A 98 9.06 -2.24 -17.46
CA CYS A 98 9.57 -1.88 -16.13
C CYS A 98 11.01 -2.42 -15.92
N LEU A 99 11.25 -3.67 -16.30
CA LEU A 99 12.58 -4.30 -16.23
C LEU A 99 13.60 -3.58 -17.13
N GLU A 100 13.19 -3.12 -18.31
CA GLU A 100 14.03 -2.30 -19.20
C GLU A 100 14.44 -0.98 -18.53
N LEU A 101 13.49 -0.26 -17.93
CA LEU A 101 13.78 0.99 -17.20
C LEU A 101 14.74 0.76 -16.02
N LEU A 102 14.54 -0.32 -15.27
CA LEU A 102 15.43 -0.70 -14.18
C LEU A 102 16.84 -1.04 -14.68
N ARG A 103 16.96 -1.81 -15.77
CA ARG A 103 18.26 -2.12 -16.39
C ARG A 103 18.97 -0.86 -16.89
N ALA A 104 18.22 0.05 -17.52
CA ALA A 104 18.75 1.32 -18.01
C ALA A 104 19.26 2.20 -16.85
N ASP A 105 18.51 2.30 -15.75
CA ASP A 105 18.97 2.98 -14.54
C ASP A 105 20.25 2.34 -14.01
N ARG A 106 20.30 1.01 -13.83
CA ARG A 106 21.51 0.31 -13.35
C ARG A 106 22.74 0.53 -14.24
N ALA A 107 22.54 0.60 -15.56
CA ALA A 107 23.59 0.81 -16.54
C ALA A 107 24.03 2.28 -16.68
N ALA A 108 23.34 3.23 -16.04
CA ALA A 108 23.64 4.65 -16.15
C ALA A 108 25.05 5.00 -15.63
N PRO A 109 25.73 6.00 -16.23
CA PRO A 109 27.04 6.46 -15.75
C PRO A 109 26.97 6.93 -14.29
N GLY A 110 27.88 6.42 -13.44
CA GLY A 110 27.88 6.70 -12.00
C GLY A 110 27.03 5.75 -11.17
N GLY A 111 26.37 4.77 -11.81
CA GLY A 111 25.50 3.80 -11.17
C GLY A 111 24.06 4.32 -11.08
N GLY A 112 23.12 3.39 -11.24
CA GLY A 112 21.70 3.67 -11.12
C GLY A 112 21.28 4.23 -9.78
N THR A 113 20.17 4.94 -9.80
CA THR A 113 19.59 5.56 -8.62
C THR A 113 18.70 4.58 -7.84
N ILE A 114 17.98 3.69 -8.52
CA ILE A 114 17.09 2.76 -7.85
C ILE A 114 17.89 1.77 -6.99
N SER A 115 17.52 1.66 -5.72
CA SER A 115 18.05 0.69 -4.76
C SER A 115 17.08 -0.45 -4.48
N ALA A 116 15.76 -0.23 -4.65
CA ALA A 116 14.75 -1.23 -4.39
C ALA A 116 13.65 -1.28 -5.46
N LEU A 117 13.21 -2.50 -5.78
CA LEU A 117 11.98 -2.82 -6.48
C LEU A 117 10.93 -3.25 -5.44
N ASP A 118 9.90 -2.43 -5.23
CA ASP A 118 8.81 -2.69 -4.28
C ASP A 118 7.59 -3.23 -5.02
N ILE A 119 7.30 -4.52 -4.89
CA ILE A 119 6.20 -5.20 -5.59
C ILE A 119 4.98 -5.21 -4.67
N THR A 120 3.92 -4.55 -5.13
CA THR A 120 2.64 -4.42 -4.41
C THR A 120 1.47 -4.82 -5.31
N GLY A 121 0.24 -4.76 -4.79
CA GLY A 121 -0.96 -5.12 -5.53
C GLY A 121 -2.08 -5.63 -4.64
N GLY A 122 -2.67 -6.77 -5.02
CA GLY A 122 -3.68 -7.45 -4.23
C GLY A 122 -3.09 -8.54 -3.37
N ALA A 123 -2.86 -9.72 -3.94
CA ALA A 123 -1.69 -10.48 -3.53
C ALA A 123 -0.78 -10.53 -4.76
N PRO A 124 0.36 -9.80 -4.77
CA PRO A 124 1.29 -9.78 -5.89
C PRO A 124 1.63 -11.17 -6.42
N GLU A 125 1.77 -12.12 -5.51
CA GLU A 125 2.21 -13.51 -5.72
C GLU A 125 1.21 -14.33 -6.55
N LEU A 126 -0.04 -13.86 -6.66
CA LEU A 126 -1.09 -14.45 -7.50
C LEU A 126 -1.06 -13.93 -8.94
N ASN A 127 -0.27 -12.91 -9.26
CA ASN A 127 -0.08 -12.45 -10.63
C ASN A 127 0.87 -13.40 -11.38
N THR A 128 0.51 -13.78 -12.62
CA THR A 128 1.28 -14.73 -13.43
C THR A 128 2.69 -14.25 -13.78
N ASN A 129 2.94 -12.94 -13.75
CA ASN A 129 4.23 -12.33 -14.02
C ASN A 129 5.07 -12.10 -12.74
N PHE A 130 4.56 -12.37 -11.53
CA PHE A 130 5.28 -12.11 -10.27
C PHE A 130 6.63 -12.83 -10.23
N ARG A 131 6.61 -14.16 -10.41
CA ARG A 131 7.83 -14.98 -10.35
C ARG A 131 8.82 -14.58 -11.44
N TYR A 132 8.32 -14.32 -12.65
CA TYR A 132 9.14 -13.82 -13.76
C TYR A 132 9.79 -12.47 -13.43
N LEU A 133 9.04 -11.51 -12.88
CA LEU A 133 9.56 -10.21 -12.48
C LEU A 133 10.69 -10.36 -11.45
N VAL A 134 10.48 -11.17 -10.41
CA VAL A 134 11.48 -11.43 -9.37
C VAL A 134 12.74 -12.06 -9.97
N GLU A 135 12.60 -13.10 -10.80
CA GLU A 135 13.72 -13.79 -11.44
C GLU A 135 14.55 -12.87 -12.34
N GLN A 136 13.89 -11.96 -13.07
CA GLN A 136 14.57 -11.01 -13.96
C GLN A 136 15.17 -9.82 -13.24
N ALA A 137 14.58 -9.40 -12.11
CA ALA A 137 15.08 -8.29 -11.31
C ALA A 137 16.23 -8.70 -10.39
N ALA A 138 16.27 -9.95 -9.90
CA ALA A 138 17.27 -10.41 -8.94
C ALA A 138 18.74 -10.21 -9.42
N PRO A 139 19.10 -10.49 -10.69
CA PRO A 139 20.44 -10.24 -11.20
C PRO A 139 20.86 -8.77 -11.25
N LEU A 140 19.91 -7.83 -11.11
CA LEU A 140 20.20 -6.39 -11.13
C LEU A 140 20.84 -5.90 -9.82
N GLY A 141 20.81 -6.73 -8.77
CA GLY A 141 21.35 -6.42 -7.45
C GLY A 141 20.54 -5.37 -6.68
N LEU A 142 19.25 -5.23 -7.01
CA LEU A 142 18.29 -4.42 -6.28
C LEU A 142 17.76 -5.19 -5.06
N GLU A 143 17.41 -4.50 -3.99
CA GLU A 143 16.52 -5.08 -2.97
C GLU A 143 15.15 -5.32 -3.63
N ILE A 144 14.63 -6.54 -3.53
CA ILE A 144 13.28 -6.86 -4.00
C ILE A 144 12.40 -6.99 -2.77
N ILE A 145 11.32 -6.22 -2.72
CA ILE A 145 10.34 -6.22 -1.63
C ILE A 145 9.04 -6.81 -2.15
N ASP A 146 8.49 -7.77 -1.40
CA ASP A 146 7.16 -8.34 -1.64
C ASP A 146 6.19 -7.91 -0.53
N ARG A 147 5.15 -7.17 -0.92
CA ARG A 147 4.07 -6.76 0.01
C ARG A 147 3.03 -7.85 0.14
N CYS A 148 3.34 -8.78 1.03
CA CYS A 148 2.60 -10.01 1.24
C CYS A 148 1.41 -9.83 2.19
N ASN A 149 0.31 -10.54 1.91
CA ASN A 149 -0.87 -10.57 2.78
C ASN A 149 -0.88 -11.75 3.78
N LEU A 150 0.20 -12.56 3.80
CA LEU A 150 0.42 -13.80 4.55
C LEU A 150 -0.43 -15.00 4.14
N THR A 151 -1.74 -14.86 3.98
CA THR A 151 -2.59 -16.03 3.71
C THR A 151 -2.43 -16.59 2.30
N VAL A 152 -1.89 -15.78 1.39
CA VAL A 152 -1.52 -16.18 0.02
C VAL A 152 -0.50 -17.33 0.01
N LEU A 153 0.37 -17.41 1.02
CA LEU A 153 1.36 -18.49 1.18
C LEU A 153 0.73 -19.88 1.35
N LEU A 154 -0.57 -19.93 1.65
CA LEU A 154 -1.34 -21.16 1.87
C LEU A 154 -2.36 -21.41 0.75
N GLU A 155 -2.35 -20.61 -0.30
CA GLU A 155 -3.25 -20.82 -1.43
C GLU A 155 -2.75 -21.98 -2.31
N PRO A 156 -3.66 -22.74 -2.95
CA PRO A 156 -3.27 -23.78 -3.89
C PRO A 156 -2.38 -23.23 -5.01
N GLY A 157 -1.29 -23.93 -5.31
CA GLY A 157 -0.30 -23.50 -6.30
C GLY A 157 0.77 -22.54 -5.77
N GLN A 158 0.77 -22.24 -4.46
CA GLN A 158 1.81 -21.43 -3.79
C GLN A 158 2.63 -22.25 -2.78
N GLU A 159 2.60 -23.59 -2.88
CA GLU A 159 3.28 -24.48 -1.94
C GLU A 159 4.81 -24.27 -1.91
N ASP A 160 5.39 -23.85 -3.04
CA ASP A 160 6.83 -23.56 -3.17
C ASP A 160 7.16 -22.06 -3.03
N LEU A 161 6.16 -21.20 -2.76
CA LEU A 161 6.34 -19.75 -2.79
C LEU A 161 7.35 -19.26 -1.76
N VAL A 162 7.32 -19.79 -0.53
CA VAL A 162 8.29 -19.42 0.52
C VAL A 162 9.72 -19.77 0.09
N ASP A 163 9.94 -20.96 -0.47
CA ASP A 163 11.25 -21.39 -0.97
C ASP A 163 11.71 -20.54 -2.16
N PHE A 164 10.77 -20.14 -3.03
CA PHE A 164 11.04 -19.22 -4.14
C PHE A 164 11.50 -17.85 -3.63
N LEU A 165 10.76 -17.24 -2.69
CA LEU A 165 11.11 -15.94 -2.11
C LEU A 165 12.49 -16.01 -1.42
N ALA A 166 12.75 -17.06 -0.64
CA ALA A 166 14.02 -17.27 0.05
C ALA A 166 15.21 -17.42 -0.92
N ARG A 167 15.02 -18.19 -2.01
CA ARG A 167 16.05 -18.39 -3.05
C ARG A 167 16.48 -17.08 -3.69
N HIS A 168 15.53 -16.17 -3.92
CA HIS A 168 15.79 -14.86 -4.50
C HIS A 168 16.09 -13.78 -3.45
N LYS A 169 16.13 -14.14 -2.15
CA LYS A 169 16.32 -13.23 -1.01
C LYS A 169 15.36 -12.03 -1.04
N VAL A 170 14.12 -12.29 -1.44
CA VAL A 170 13.08 -11.25 -1.46
C VAL A 170 12.77 -10.87 -0.02
N ARG A 171 12.80 -9.57 0.30
CA ARG A 171 12.34 -9.05 1.59
C ARG A 171 10.83 -9.12 1.63
N VAL A 172 10.28 -9.73 2.67
CA VAL A 172 8.83 -9.86 2.85
C VAL A 172 8.33 -8.77 3.80
N VAL A 173 7.46 -7.90 3.31
CA VAL A 173 6.77 -6.88 4.13
C VAL A 173 5.31 -7.31 4.26
N ALA A 174 5.02 -8.00 5.37
CA ALA A 174 3.76 -8.69 5.58
C ALA A 174 2.73 -7.83 6.34
N SER A 175 1.52 -7.72 5.79
CA SER A 175 0.43 -7.03 6.48
C SER A 175 -0.11 -7.88 7.64
N LEU A 176 -0.02 -7.37 8.88
CA LEU A 176 -0.62 -7.97 10.08
C LEU A 176 -1.12 -6.85 11.02
N PRO A 177 -2.39 -6.41 10.88
CA PRO A 177 -2.87 -5.19 11.54
C PRO A 177 -3.03 -5.33 13.06
N CYS A 178 -2.92 -6.53 13.62
CA CYS A 178 -2.87 -6.77 15.06
C CYS A 178 -2.24 -8.14 15.36
N TYR A 179 -1.66 -8.31 16.55
CA TYR A 179 -1.24 -9.62 17.06
C TYR A 179 -2.40 -10.41 17.72
N SER A 180 -3.62 -9.85 17.77
CA SER A 180 -4.80 -10.52 18.32
C SER A 180 -5.80 -10.95 17.24
N GLU A 181 -6.31 -12.17 17.37
CA GLU A 181 -7.26 -12.80 16.46
C GLU A 181 -8.49 -11.94 16.19
N GLY A 182 -9.20 -11.54 17.25
CA GLY A 182 -10.43 -10.77 17.12
C GLY A 182 -10.28 -9.45 16.35
N ASN A 183 -9.12 -8.80 16.43
CA ASN A 183 -8.85 -7.58 15.69
C ASN A 183 -8.53 -7.85 14.22
N VAL A 184 -7.73 -8.89 13.95
CA VAL A 184 -7.38 -9.27 12.57
C VAL A 184 -8.60 -9.77 11.82
N ASP A 185 -9.36 -10.67 12.42
CA ASP A 185 -10.52 -11.28 11.78
C ASP A 185 -11.65 -10.27 11.51
N LYS A 186 -11.84 -9.31 12.41
CA LYS A 186 -12.78 -8.19 12.19
C LYS A 186 -12.41 -7.33 10.98
N GLN A 187 -11.11 -7.16 10.70
CA GLN A 187 -10.63 -6.31 9.61
C GLN A 187 -10.45 -7.03 8.28
N ARG A 188 -10.03 -8.31 8.33
CA ARG A 188 -9.57 -9.05 7.15
C ARG A 188 -10.45 -10.23 6.78
N GLY A 189 -11.33 -10.65 7.69
CA GLY A 189 -12.23 -11.79 7.51
C GLY A 189 -11.93 -12.91 8.49
N ARG A 190 -12.95 -13.74 8.76
CA ARG A 190 -12.88 -14.86 9.71
C ARG A 190 -11.80 -15.87 9.30
N GLY A 191 -10.99 -16.31 10.26
CA GLY A 191 -9.92 -17.30 10.10
C GLY A 191 -8.67 -16.75 9.41
N VAL A 192 -8.58 -15.44 9.15
CA VAL A 192 -7.40 -14.84 8.53
C VAL A 192 -6.23 -14.80 9.53
N PHE A 193 -6.50 -14.60 10.82
CA PHE A 193 -5.45 -14.60 11.84
C PHE A 193 -4.69 -15.93 11.88
N ASP A 194 -5.38 -17.05 12.07
CA ASP A 194 -4.75 -18.37 12.17
C ASP A 194 -3.91 -18.69 10.93
N ARG A 195 -4.44 -18.40 9.74
CA ARG A 195 -3.73 -18.55 8.48
C ARG A 195 -2.52 -17.62 8.36
N SER A 196 -2.61 -16.42 8.93
CA SER A 196 -1.47 -15.48 8.96
C SER A 196 -0.36 -15.99 9.88
N ILE A 197 -0.72 -16.54 11.04
CA ILE A 197 0.24 -17.18 11.98
C ILE A 197 0.90 -18.39 11.33
N GLU A 198 0.15 -19.22 10.60
CA GLU A 198 0.72 -20.35 9.86
C GLU A 198 1.69 -19.89 8.76
N GLY A 199 1.31 -18.89 7.95
CA GLY A 199 2.20 -18.29 6.95
C GLY A 199 3.49 -17.72 7.57
N LEU A 200 3.41 -17.06 8.72
CA LEU A 200 4.59 -16.56 9.45
C LEU A 200 5.50 -17.68 9.95
N LYS A 201 4.92 -18.81 10.40
CA LYS A 201 5.71 -19.98 10.79
C LYS A 201 6.45 -20.59 9.60
N LEU A 202 5.83 -20.66 8.43
CA LEU A 202 6.50 -21.12 7.20
C LEU A 202 7.68 -20.20 6.84
N LEU A 203 7.47 -18.89 6.89
CA LEU A 203 8.54 -17.90 6.66
C LEU A 203 9.69 -18.08 7.67
N ASN A 204 9.40 -18.14 8.98
CA ASN A 204 10.43 -18.34 10.00
C ASN A 204 11.18 -19.67 9.84
N ALA A 205 10.49 -20.75 9.47
CA ALA A 205 11.13 -22.04 9.19
C ALA A 205 12.11 -21.96 8.01
N ALA A 206 11.83 -21.12 7.01
CA ALA A 206 12.74 -20.83 5.90
C ALA A 206 13.87 -19.84 6.27
N GLY A 207 13.83 -19.24 7.47
CA GLY A 207 14.85 -18.34 8.00
C GLY A 207 14.48 -16.86 7.98
N TYR A 208 13.30 -16.47 7.47
CA TYR A 208 12.84 -15.09 7.52
C TYR A 208 12.67 -14.60 8.95
N GLY A 209 13.15 -13.39 9.28
CA GLY A 209 13.03 -12.85 10.63
C GLY A 209 13.96 -13.51 11.66
N VAL A 210 14.81 -14.45 11.23
CA VAL A 210 15.81 -15.13 12.06
C VAL A 210 17.15 -14.41 11.95
N GLU A 211 17.77 -14.10 13.08
CA GLU A 211 19.07 -13.44 13.11
C GLU A 211 20.14 -14.25 12.38
N GLY A 212 20.94 -13.58 11.54
CA GLY A 212 22.03 -14.20 10.76
C GLY A 212 21.62 -14.94 9.49
N SER A 213 20.32 -15.11 9.20
CA SER A 213 19.87 -15.79 7.96
C SER A 213 20.06 -14.94 6.69
N GLY A 214 20.04 -13.62 6.84
CA GLY A 214 20.01 -12.67 5.72
C GLY A 214 18.64 -12.55 5.03
N LEU A 215 17.59 -13.21 5.55
CA LEU A 215 16.22 -13.13 5.04
C LEU A 215 15.36 -12.20 5.91
N GLN A 216 14.88 -11.12 5.30
CA GLN A 216 14.19 -10.05 6.02
C GLN A 216 12.66 -10.21 5.98
N LEU A 217 12.05 -10.16 7.16
CA LEU A 217 10.61 -10.15 7.36
C LEU A 217 10.22 -8.98 8.24
N ASP A 218 9.42 -8.08 7.69
CA ASP A 218 8.83 -6.98 8.42
C ASP A 218 7.31 -7.13 8.49
N LEU A 219 6.71 -6.62 9.56
CA LEU A 219 5.27 -6.62 9.74
C LEU A 219 4.70 -5.21 9.60
N VAL A 220 3.50 -5.09 9.05
CA VAL A 220 2.80 -3.81 8.91
C VAL A 220 1.59 -3.77 9.84
N TYR A 221 1.58 -2.78 10.73
CA TYR A 221 0.44 -2.44 11.57
C TYR A 221 -0.37 -1.31 10.96
N ASN A 222 -1.69 -1.53 10.89
CA ASN A 222 -2.68 -0.50 10.60
C ASN A 222 -3.76 -0.49 11.71
N PRO A 223 -4.16 0.69 12.23
CA PRO A 223 -5.25 0.82 13.18
C PRO A 223 -6.55 0.14 12.74
N GLY A 224 -7.29 -0.44 13.69
CA GLY A 224 -8.62 -1.01 13.40
C GLY A 224 -9.75 0.01 13.31
N GLY A 225 -9.45 1.31 13.32
CA GLY A 225 -10.45 2.37 13.36
C GLY A 225 -9.89 3.76 13.07
N ALA A 226 -10.69 4.77 13.39
CA ALA A 226 -10.43 6.19 13.12
C ALA A 226 -9.50 6.84 14.15
N PHE A 227 -8.32 6.28 14.36
CA PHE A 227 -7.29 6.83 15.25
C PHE A 227 -5.91 6.71 14.60
N LEU A 228 -4.95 7.50 15.11
CA LEU A 228 -3.57 7.46 14.63
C LEU A 228 -2.86 6.20 15.10
N ALA A 229 -1.90 5.74 14.32
CA ALA A 229 -1.00 4.68 14.76
C ALA A 229 -0.21 5.14 16.00
N PRO A 230 -0.07 4.27 17.02
CA PRO A 230 0.84 4.53 18.14
C PRO A 230 2.30 4.65 17.67
N SER A 231 3.18 5.04 18.59
CA SER A 231 4.63 5.02 18.35
C SER A 231 5.10 3.65 17.88
N GLN A 232 5.81 3.60 16.75
CA GLN A 232 6.30 2.37 16.13
C GLN A 232 7.20 1.58 17.08
N SER A 233 8.10 2.23 17.81
CA SER A 233 9.04 1.56 18.72
C SER A 233 8.35 0.84 19.89
N LYS A 234 7.32 1.47 20.48
CA LYS A 234 6.53 0.84 21.54
C LYS A 234 5.72 -0.33 21.01
N LEU A 235 5.14 -0.17 19.82
CA LEU A 235 4.31 -1.20 19.22
C LEU A 235 5.15 -2.38 18.74
N GLU A 236 6.34 -2.15 18.20
CA GLU A 236 7.26 -3.20 17.77
C GLU A 236 7.64 -4.11 18.95
N ALA A 237 7.98 -3.53 20.10
CA ALA A 237 8.32 -4.30 21.30
C ALA A 237 7.15 -5.18 21.76
N ALA A 238 5.92 -4.65 21.73
CA ALA A 238 4.71 -5.42 22.05
C ALA A 238 4.49 -6.57 21.04
N TYR A 239 4.61 -6.29 19.74
CA TYR A 239 4.48 -7.33 18.70
C TYR A 239 5.51 -8.45 18.87
N LYS A 240 6.78 -8.10 19.11
CA LYS A 240 7.86 -9.09 19.33
C LYS A 240 7.57 -9.95 20.56
N SER A 241 7.11 -9.35 21.65
CA SER A 241 6.75 -10.09 22.87
C SER A 241 5.57 -11.04 22.65
N GLU A 242 4.48 -10.54 22.08
CA GLU A 242 3.22 -11.30 21.93
C GLU A 242 3.38 -12.42 20.90
N LEU A 243 3.92 -12.11 19.71
CA LEU A 243 4.11 -13.10 18.66
C LEU A 243 5.20 -14.13 19.01
N GLY A 244 6.29 -13.68 19.64
CA GLY A 244 7.36 -14.56 20.11
C GLY A 244 6.89 -15.48 21.23
N GLY A 245 6.20 -14.93 22.24
CA GLY A 245 5.73 -15.69 23.40
C GLY A 245 4.60 -16.66 23.11
N ALA A 246 3.60 -16.25 22.32
CA ALA A 246 2.42 -17.07 22.06
C ALA A 246 2.61 -18.05 20.89
N TYR A 247 3.41 -17.68 19.88
CA TYR A 247 3.49 -18.44 18.63
C TYR A 247 4.91 -18.82 18.19
N GLY A 248 5.94 -18.36 18.91
CA GLY A 248 7.34 -18.58 18.53
C GLY A 248 7.76 -17.83 17.26
N ILE A 249 7.09 -16.72 16.93
CA ILE A 249 7.32 -15.98 15.69
C ILE A 249 8.34 -14.85 15.90
N GLY A 250 9.33 -14.78 15.01
CA GLY A 250 10.31 -13.70 14.91
C GLY A 250 10.12 -12.84 13.66
N PHE A 251 10.50 -11.56 13.74
CA PHE A 251 10.52 -10.63 12.61
C PHE A 251 11.54 -9.50 12.86
N ASN A 252 11.97 -8.81 11.80
CA ASN A 252 13.01 -7.79 11.85
C ASN A 252 12.47 -6.45 12.37
N SER A 253 11.50 -5.85 11.68
CA SER A 253 10.92 -4.55 12.04
C SER A 253 9.40 -4.49 11.91
N LEU A 254 8.77 -3.59 12.68
CA LEU A 254 7.35 -3.27 12.56
C LEU A 254 7.21 -1.91 11.89
N LEU A 255 6.33 -1.81 10.88
CA LEU A 255 5.98 -0.59 10.19
C LEU A 255 4.58 -0.14 10.63
N ALA A 256 4.47 0.99 11.31
CA ALA A 256 3.20 1.47 11.86
C ALA A 256 2.61 2.58 10.97
N LEU A 257 1.45 2.31 10.35
CA LEU A 257 0.84 3.23 9.38
C LEU A 257 -0.49 3.80 9.89
N ASN A 258 -0.75 5.05 9.55
CA ASN A 258 -2.11 5.60 9.65
C ASN A 258 -2.97 5.04 8.51
N ASN A 259 -4.25 4.79 8.79
CA ASN A 259 -5.19 4.47 7.73
C ASN A 259 -5.43 5.69 6.85
N MET A 260 -5.14 5.57 5.56
CA MET A 260 -5.44 6.66 4.63
C MET A 260 -6.95 6.81 4.45
N PRO A 261 -7.51 8.03 4.51
CA PRO A 261 -8.95 8.28 4.40
C PRO A 261 -9.43 8.17 2.94
N ILE A 262 -9.13 7.05 2.29
CA ILE A 262 -9.41 6.76 0.89
C ILE A 262 -10.09 5.39 0.76
N LYS A 263 -10.81 5.19 -0.35
CA LYS A 263 -11.37 3.89 -0.74
C LYS A 263 -12.19 3.22 0.37
N ARG A 264 -11.99 1.92 0.64
CA ARG A 264 -12.82 1.18 1.60
C ARG A 264 -12.77 1.74 3.02
N PHE A 265 -11.64 2.32 3.42
CA PHE A 265 -11.56 2.98 4.72
C PHE A 265 -12.35 4.29 4.74
N ALA A 266 -12.34 5.07 3.65
CA ALA A 266 -13.24 6.22 3.51
C ALA A 266 -14.72 5.80 3.58
N ASP A 267 -15.11 4.73 2.87
CA ASP A 267 -16.49 4.23 2.93
C ASP A 267 -16.86 3.74 4.34
N PHE A 268 -15.92 3.12 5.05
CA PHE A 268 -16.08 2.75 6.45
C PHE A 268 -16.33 3.99 7.33
N LEU A 269 -15.49 5.02 7.22
CA LEU A 269 -15.64 6.28 7.96
C LEU A 269 -16.99 6.94 7.65
N THR A 270 -17.42 6.96 6.40
CA THR A 270 -18.73 7.52 5.99
C THR A 270 -19.89 6.74 6.61
N ARG A 271 -19.87 5.40 6.53
CA ARG A 271 -20.94 4.56 7.13
C ARG A 271 -21.03 4.73 8.65
N GLN A 272 -19.91 4.98 9.31
CA GLN A 272 -19.85 5.20 10.75
C GLN A 272 -20.11 6.66 11.17
N GLY A 273 -20.31 7.58 10.22
CA GLY A 273 -20.41 9.02 10.51
C GLY A 273 -19.12 9.65 11.05
N ALA A 274 -17.98 8.95 10.96
CA ALA A 274 -16.70 9.32 11.58
C ALA A 274 -15.75 10.11 10.66
N MET A 275 -16.13 10.34 9.40
CA MET A 275 -15.28 10.99 8.40
C MET A 275 -14.79 12.37 8.84
N LYS A 276 -15.70 13.22 9.34
CA LYS A 276 -15.37 14.58 9.77
C LYS A 276 -14.40 14.59 10.93
N ASP A 277 -14.65 13.75 11.94
CA ASP A 277 -13.83 13.68 13.14
C ASP A 277 -12.43 13.12 12.83
N TYR A 278 -12.36 12.10 11.96
CA TYR A 278 -11.08 11.54 11.54
C TYR A 278 -10.23 12.55 10.76
N MET A 279 -10.84 13.28 9.81
CA MET A 279 -10.13 14.34 9.10
C MET A 279 -9.69 15.46 10.03
N GLY A 280 -10.51 15.85 10.99
CA GLY A 280 -10.14 16.80 12.04
C GLY A 280 -8.93 16.32 12.85
N LEU A 281 -8.90 15.03 13.22
CA LEU A 281 -7.75 14.42 13.88
C LEU A 281 -6.47 14.51 13.03
N LEU A 282 -6.54 14.16 11.74
CA LEU A 282 -5.39 14.20 10.84
C LEU A 282 -4.84 15.63 10.67
N VAL A 283 -5.73 16.61 10.48
CA VAL A 283 -5.36 18.02 10.31
C VAL A 283 -4.76 18.58 11.60
N ASN A 284 -5.41 18.37 12.74
CA ASN A 284 -4.94 18.87 14.04
C ASN A 284 -3.64 18.20 14.49
N SER A 285 -3.31 17.04 13.92
CA SER A 285 -2.08 16.31 14.19
C SER A 285 -1.02 16.53 13.10
N PHE A 286 -1.19 17.51 12.21
CA PHE A 286 -0.22 17.80 11.16
C PHE A 286 1.18 18.05 11.74
N ASN A 287 2.16 17.33 11.22
CA ASN A 287 3.56 17.43 11.60
C ASN A 287 4.39 17.88 10.39
N ALA A 288 4.88 19.12 10.43
CA ALA A 288 5.71 19.69 9.38
C ALA A 288 7.02 18.90 9.15
N GLY A 289 7.62 18.34 10.20
CA GLY A 289 8.82 17.51 10.08
C GLY A 289 8.57 16.21 9.33
N ALA A 290 7.39 15.60 9.49
CA ALA A 290 7.01 14.41 8.73
C ALA A 290 6.87 14.70 7.23
N ALA A 291 6.55 15.94 6.83
CA ALA A 291 6.43 16.34 5.43
C ALA A 291 7.78 16.35 4.67
N GLU A 292 8.91 16.44 5.39
CA GLU A 292 10.25 16.40 4.80
C GLU A 292 10.67 14.98 4.38
N HIS A 293 10.12 13.96 5.01
CA HIS A 293 10.50 12.55 4.84
C HIS A 293 9.41 11.69 4.19
N LEU A 294 8.46 12.32 3.48
CA LEU A 294 7.38 11.60 2.81
C LEU A 294 7.91 10.69 1.68
N MET A 295 7.43 9.45 1.64
CA MET A 295 7.79 8.47 0.59
C MET A 295 7.56 8.96 -0.85
N CYS A 296 6.60 9.86 -1.08
CA CYS A 296 6.33 10.38 -2.41
C CYS A 296 7.49 11.22 -2.97
N ARG A 297 8.49 11.57 -2.14
CA ARG A 297 9.71 12.26 -2.56
C ARG A 297 10.61 11.35 -3.38
N ASP A 298 10.83 10.12 -2.95
CA ASP A 298 11.82 9.21 -3.55
C ASP A 298 11.23 7.89 -4.09
N THR A 299 9.92 7.69 -3.99
CA THR A 299 9.22 6.55 -4.61
C THR A 299 8.66 6.94 -5.97
N LEU A 300 8.86 6.10 -6.99
CA LEU A 300 8.08 6.11 -8.23
C LEU A 300 7.09 4.96 -8.18
N SER A 301 5.79 5.26 -8.20
CA SER A 301 4.74 4.24 -8.20
C SER A 301 4.23 4.01 -9.61
N VAL A 302 4.21 2.76 -10.05
CA VAL A 302 3.76 2.32 -11.38
C VAL A 302 2.56 1.42 -11.20
N ARG A 303 1.46 1.76 -11.88
CA ARG A 303 0.26 0.92 -11.91
C ARG A 303 0.42 -0.23 -12.91
N TRP A 304 -0.38 -1.27 -12.76
CA TRP A 304 -0.45 -2.44 -13.64
C TRP A 304 -0.62 -2.11 -15.14
N ASP A 305 -1.17 -0.95 -15.50
CA ASP A 305 -1.30 -0.46 -16.88
C ASP A 305 -0.17 0.48 -17.31
N GLY A 306 0.89 0.62 -16.51
CA GLY A 306 2.08 1.42 -16.79
C GLY A 306 1.95 2.91 -16.48
N VAL A 307 0.82 3.40 -15.95
CA VAL A 307 0.68 4.82 -15.56
C VAL A 307 1.53 5.13 -14.32
N LEU A 308 2.15 6.32 -14.32
CA LEU A 308 3.10 6.76 -13.30
C LEU A 308 2.45 7.67 -12.25
N TYR A 309 2.84 7.48 -10.99
CA TYR A 309 2.32 8.17 -9.81
C TYR A 309 3.44 8.54 -8.83
N ASP A 310 3.18 9.56 -8.01
CA ASP A 310 4.12 9.96 -6.98
C ASP A 310 4.23 8.97 -5.81
N CYS A 311 3.15 8.27 -5.48
CA CYS A 311 3.11 7.20 -4.48
C CYS A 311 1.88 6.30 -4.68
N ASP A 312 1.82 5.18 -3.95
CA ASP A 312 0.69 4.25 -3.96
C ASP A 312 -0.64 4.96 -3.64
N PHE A 313 -0.68 5.88 -2.68
CA PHE A 313 -1.92 6.59 -2.36
C PHE A 313 -2.39 7.50 -3.51
N ASN A 314 -1.47 8.20 -4.20
CA ASN A 314 -1.83 8.94 -5.40
C ASN A 314 -2.31 8.00 -6.51
N GLN A 315 -1.71 6.82 -6.65
CA GLN A 315 -2.16 5.78 -7.57
C GLN A 315 -3.60 5.36 -7.29
N GLN A 316 -3.94 5.07 -6.03
CA GLN A 316 -5.31 4.69 -5.66
C GLN A 316 -6.29 5.85 -5.89
N LEU A 317 -5.80 7.10 -5.89
CA LEU A 317 -6.58 8.30 -6.16
C LEU A 317 -6.63 8.73 -7.64
N ASP A 318 -6.05 7.95 -8.55
CA ASP A 318 -5.91 8.33 -9.97
C ASP A 318 -5.21 9.69 -10.18
N MET A 319 -4.38 10.11 -9.22
CA MET A 319 -3.60 11.35 -9.26
C MET A 319 -2.26 11.14 -9.98
N ALA A 320 -2.32 10.83 -11.27
CA ALA A 320 -1.14 10.50 -12.08
C ALA A 320 -0.15 11.68 -12.18
N ILE A 321 1.13 11.36 -12.38
CA ILE A 321 2.10 12.34 -12.82
C ILE A 321 1.68 12.78 -14.22
N GLU A 322 1.59 14.10 -14.41
CA GLU A 322 1.13 14.69 -15.65
C GLU A 322 2.28 15.42 -16.37
N GLU A 323 2.23 15.41 -17.70
CA GLU A 323 3.05 16.21 -18.61
C GLU A 323 2.21 17.31 -19.24
N GLY A 324 2.76 18.53 -19.29
CA GLY A 324 2.00 19.73 -19.63
C GLY A 324 1.15 20.25 -18.47
N GLY A 325 0.92 21.57 -18.41
CA GLY A 325 0.08 22.20 -17.39
C GLY A 325 -1.35 22.45 -17.86
N GLY A 326 -2.33 22.31 -16.96
CA GLY A 326 -3.72 22.72 -17.20
C GLY A 326 -4.56 21.69 -17.97
N LYS A 327 -5.50 22.17 -18.81
CA LYS A 327 -6.51 21.32 -19.49
C LYS A 327 -5.96 20.38 -20.57
N ALA A 328 -4.70 20.54 -20.97
CA ALA A 328 -4.04 19.73 -21.99
C ALA A 328 -3.04 18.73 -21.38
N SER A 329 -3.13 18.45 -20.08
CA SER A 329 -2.20 17.57 -19.40
C SER A 329 -2.39 16.10 -19.83
N LYS A 330 -1.28 15.44 -20.17
CA LYS A 330 -1.24 14.02 -20.50
C LYS A 330 -0.72 13.25 -19.29
N GLN A 331 -1.36 12.13 -18.95
CA GLN A 331 -0.83 11.22 -17.93
C GLN A 331 0.45 10.57 -18.44
N LEU A 332 1.52 10.65 -17.65
CA LEU A 332 2.77 9.98 -17.99
C LEU A 332 2.67 8.47 -17.73
N THR A 333 3.29 7.71 -18.61
CA THR A 333 3.40 6.26 -18.54
C THR A 333 4.86 5.81 -18.61
N ILE A 334 5.14 4.55 -18.30
CA ILE A 334 6.46 3.93 -18.48
C ILE A 334 6.96 3.95 -19.93
N TRP A 335 6.08 4.15 -20.92
CA TRP A 335 6.47 4.28 -22.33
C TRP A 335 6.86 5.71 -22.73
N ASP A 336 6.48 6.71 -21.92
CA ASP A 336 6.83 8.12 -22.16
C ASP A 336 8.19 8.49 -21.53
N VAL A 337 8.71 7.63 -20.67
CA VAL A 337 9.94 7.88 -19.90
C VAL A 337 11.09 7.08 -20.48
N SER A 338 12.20 7.76 -20.82
CA SER A 338 13.44 7.11 -21.25
C SER A 338 14.37 6.81 -20.08
N SER A 339 14.44 7.70 -19.09
CA SER A 339 15.15 7.48 -17.84
C SER A 339 14.30 7.85 -16.63
N ILE A 340 14.32 7.03 -15.58
CA ILE A 340 13.63 7.31 -14.32
C ILE A 340 14.12 8.62 -13.69
N THR A 341 15.39 8.99 -13.92
CA THR A 341 15.97 10.23 -13.41
C THR A 341 15.31 11.50 -13.97
N ASP A 342 14.68 11.40 -15.15
CA ASP A 342 13.98 12.53 -15.80
C ASP A 342 12.75 12.99 -14.99
N LEU A 343 12.32 12.17 -14.03
CA LEU A 343 11.20 12.47 -13.13
C LEU A 343 11.62 13.25 -11.87
N ALA A 344 12.92 13.44 -11.63
CA ALA A 344 13.40 14.20 -10.48
C ALA A 344 13.00 15.68 -10.57
N SER A 345 12.93 16.35 -9.41
CA SER A 345 12.57 17.78 -9.27
C SER A 345 11.16 18.17 -9.71
N ARG A 346 10.36 17.23 -10.24
CA ARG A 346 8.95 17.49 -10.57
C ARG A 346 8.15 17.77 -9.31
N PRO A 347 7.13 18.65 -9.37
CA PRO A 347 6.19 18.83 -8.27
C PRO A 347 5.47 17.53 -7.95
N ILE A 348 5.26 17.24 -6.66
CA ILE A 348 4.47 16.11 -6.20
C ILE A 348 3.01 16.54 -6.11
N ARG A 349 2.09 15.68 -6.55
CA ARG A 349 0.66 15.93 -6.42
C ARG A 349 0.15 15.61 -5.02
N CYS A 350 -0.26 16.64 -4.30
CA CYS A 350 -0.89 16.51 -2.98
C CYS A 350 -2.39 16.81 -3.04
N ASP A 351 -3.11 16.23 -2.10
CA ASP A 351 -4.51 16.53 -1.77
C ASP A 351 -4.70 16.23 -0.26
N ASN A 352 -5.89 16.41 0.27
CA ASN A 352 -6.17 16.32 1.70
C ASN A 352 -6.01 14.90 2.28
N HIS A 353 -5.90 13.85 1.46
CA HIS A 353 -5.47 12.53 1.96
C HIS A 353 -4.04 12.57 2.51
N CYS A 354 -3.18 13.47 2.01
CA CYS A 354 -1.79 13.60 2.44
C CYS A 354 -1.66 13.93 3.94
N PHE A 355 -2.70 14.49 4.58
CA PHE A 355 -2.73 14.63 6.03
C PHE A 355 -2.55 13.29 6.75
N GLY A 356 -3.00 12.17 6.17
CA GLY A 356 -2.76 10.83 6.72
C GLY A 356 -1.27 10.47 6.83
N CYS A 357 -0.46 10.90 5.87
CA CYS A 357 0.99 10.67 5.85
C CYS A 357 1.77 11.64 6.74
N THR A 358 1.24 12.84 7.00
CA THR A 358 1.90 13.87 7.81
C THR A 358 1.34 13.96 9.23
N ALA A 359 0.32 13.19 9.59
CA ALA A 359 -0.28 13.23 10.93
C ALA A 359 0.56 12.48 11.97
N GLY A 360 0.69 13.07 13.16
CA GLY A 360 1.37 12.47 14.31
C GLY A 360 2.86 12.31 14.08
N SER A 361 3.35 11.06 14.18
CA SER A 361 4.78 10.76 13.91
C SER A 361 5.13 10.73 12.42
N GLY A 362 4.14 10.87 11.53
CA GLY A 362 4.29 10.57 10.11
C GLY A 362 3.93 9.12 9.79
N SER A 363 3.61 8.84 8.53
CA SER A 363 3.29 7.49 8.07
C SER A 363 3.64 7.35 6.58
N SER A 364 4.55 6.43 6.27
CA SER A 364 4.92 6.04 4.91
C SER A 364 4.74 4.54 4.70
N CYS A 365 4.64 4.00 3.48
CA CYS A 365 4.61 2.54 3.27
C CYS A 365 5.86 1.79 3.80
N GLN A 366 6.85 2.52 4.33
CA GLN A 366 8.07 2.02 4.99
C GLN A 366 8.08 2.30 6.51
N GLY A 367 6.96 2.75 7.12
CA GLY A 367 6.86 3.08 8.55
C GLY A 367 6.97 4.58 8.86
N GLN A 368 7.18 4.87 10.15
CA GLN A 368 7.39 6.22 10.72
C GLN A 368 8.75 6.81 10.35
#